data_AF-A0A3C0HD09-F1
#
_entry.id   AF-A0A3C0HD09-F1
#
_cell.length_a   1.000
_cell.length_b   1.000
_cell.length_c   1.000
_cell.angle_alpha   90.00
_cell.angle_beta   90.00
_cell.angle_gamma   90.00
#
_symmetry.space_group_name_H-M   'P 1'
#
loop_
_entity.id
_entity.type
_entity.pdbx_description
1 polymer ?
#
loop_
_entity_poly.entity_id
_entity_poly.type
_entity_poly.pdbx_seq_one_letter_code
_entity_poly.pdbx_strand_id
1 'polypeptide(L)'
;DQMAGAITGTSDVKHPISLARAVMEKSKHVMMAGKGAETFAAEVGLEQVDPKYFYTERRWNSLQRILKKEEAELELTADDVDKKQGTVGCVALDKNGNIAAGTSTGGMTNKRYNRIGDSPVIGAGTFADNLTCGVSATGHGEFFIRFTVARDISAMMEYGGYTLKEASEKIINEKLVEKGGTGGVVALDRYGNISMPFNTLGMYRGWRKPGEQYVGIYKGE
;
A
#
# COMPACT_ATOMS: atom_id res chain seq x y z
N ASP A 1 20.42 -7.42 1.19
CA ASP A 1 19.76 -8.69 1.52
C ASP A 1 18.31 -8.77 1.00
N GLN A 2 17.70 -7.66 0.55
CA GLN A 2 16.34 -7.63 -0.05
C GLN A 2 15.30 -8.38 0.81
N MET A 3 15.48 -8.35 2.13
CA MET A 3 14.57 -9.01 3.05
C MET A 3 13.18 -8.38 2.96
N ALA A 4 12.16 -9.20 3.10
CA ALA A 4 10.78 -8.75 3.10
C ALA A 4 9.97 -9.57 4.10
N GLY A 5 8.94 -8.93 4.64
CA GLY A 5 7.95 -9.57 5.48
C GLY A 5 6.58 -9.02 5.15
N ALA A 6 5.59 -9.90 5.11
CA ALA A 6 4.23 -9.60 4.74
C ALA A 6 3.25 -10.43 5.56
N ILE A 7 2.10 -9.84 5.86
CA ILE A 7 0.97 -10.56 6.43
C ILE A 7 -0.33 -10.21 5.74
N THR A 8 -1.30 -11.12 5.79
CA THR A 8 -2.63 -10.92 5.23
C THR A 8 -3.69 -11.58 6.10
N GLY A 9 -4.91 -11.04 6.09
CA GLY A 9 -6.05 -11.67 6.76
C GLY A 9 -5.98 -11.72 8.29
N THR A 10 -5.17 -10.88 8.93
CA THR A 10 -5.15 -10.73 10.39
C THR A 10 -6.26 -9.81 10.87
N SER A 11 -6.78 -10.09 12.06
CA SER A 11 -7.94 -9.42 12.66
C SER A 11 -7.70 -8.94 14.08
N ASP A 12 -6.79 -9.57 14.81
CA ASP A 12 -6.50 -9.27 16.22
C ASP A 12 -5.15 -8.59 16.46
N VAL A 13 -4.31 -8.37 15.44
CA VAL A 13 -2.98 -7.78 15.61
C VAL A 13 -3.03 -6.25 15.50
N LYS A 14 -2.77 -5.53 16.59
CA LYS A 14 -2.96 -4.06 16.67
C LYS A 14 -2.19 -3.27 15.61
N HIS A 15 -0.96 -3.70 15.32
CA HIS A 15 -0.08 -3.05 14.33
C HIS A 15 0.38 -4.08 13.28
N PRO A 16 -0.40 -4.27 12.19
CA PRO A 16 -0.06 -5.21 11.11
C PRO A 16 1.35 -5.03 10.53
N ILE A 17 1.83 -3.78 10.41
CA ILE A 17 3.17 -3.49 9.91
C ILE A 17 4.29 -4.00 10.84
N SER A 18 4.05 -4.02 12.16
CA SER A 18 4.98 -4.58 13.14
C SER A 18 5.08 -6.09 13.03
N LEU A 19 3.96 -6.77 12.73
CA LEU A 19 3.96 -8.19 12.46
C LEU A 19 4.64 -8.52 11.13
N ALA A 20 4.38 -7.76 10.06
CA ALA A 20 5.11 -7.90 8.81
C ALA A 20 6.63 -7.80 9.02
N ARG A 21 7.08 -6.82 9.82
CA ARG A 21 8.49 -6.70 10.22
C ARG A 21 8.99 -7.90 11.04
N ALA A 22 8.18 -8.42 11.97
CA ALA A 22 8.54 -9.61 12.74
C ALA A 22 8.66 -10.86 11.84
N VAL A 23 7.81 -11.01 10.81
CA VAL A 23 7.96 -12.09 9.82
C VAL A 23 9.32 -11.99 9.13
N MET A 24 9.72 -10.79 8.72
CA MET A 24 11.01 -10.53 8.09
C MET A 24 12.21 -10.84 9.00
N GLU A 25 12.18 -10.40 10.26
CA GLU A 25 13.34 -10.43 11.16
C GLU A 25 13.41 -11.68 12.05
N LYS A 26 12.27 -12.31 12.34
CA LYS A 26 12.14 -13.39 13.35
C LYS A 26 11.61 -14.70 12.77
N SER A 27 11.58 -14.84 11.45
CA SER A 27 11.20 -16.08 10.79
C SER A 27 12.09 -16.36 9.56
N LYS A 28 11.94 -17.55 8.95
CA LYS A 28 12.58 -17.89 7.68
C LYS A 28 11.66 -17.65 6.47
N HIS A 29 10.51 -17.02 6.70
CA HIS A 29 9.44 -16.86 5.71
C HIS A 29 9.27 -15.40 5.32
N VAL A 30 8.75 -15.17 4.11
CA VAL A 30 8.45 -13.82 3.62
C VAL A 30 7.00 -13.43 3.91
N MET A 31 6.07 -14.38 3.93
CA MET A 31 4.65 -14.07 4.04
C MET A 31 3.90 -15.09 4.91
N MET A 32 3.02 -14.59 5.79
CA MET A 32 2.11 -15.40 6.60
C MET A 32 0.67 -14.91 6.46
N ALA A 33 -0.31 -15.78 6.71
CA ALA A 33 -1.72 -15.46 6.50
C ALA A 33 -2.62 -15.92 7.65
N GLY A 34 -3.71 -15.16 7.85
CA GLY A 34 -4.83 -15.51 8.71
C GLY A 34 -4.39 -15.87 10.14
N LYS A 35 -5.03 -16.91 10.69
CA LYS A 35 -4.80 -17.31 12.08
C LYS A 35 -3.35 -17.73 12.36
N GLY A 36 -2.65 -18.30 11.37
CA GLY A 36 -1.23 -18.66 11.52
C GLY A 36 -0.33 -17.44 11.74
N ALA A 37 -0.62 -16.33 11.05
CA ALA A 37 0.09 -15.07 11.27
C ALA A 37 -0.19 -14.48 12.67
N GLU A 38 -1.42 -14.61 13.17
CA GLU A 38 -1.81 -14.16 14.52
C GLU A 38 -1.16 -15.04 15.61
N THR A 39 -1.07 -16.35 15.41
CA THR A 39 -0.33 -17.26 16.32
C THR A 39 1.13 -16.85 16.42
N PHE A 40 1.77 -16.60 15.27
CA PHE A 40 3.16 -16.11 15.24
C PHE A 40 3.29 -14.73 15.93
N ALA A 41 2.30 -13.86 15.78
CA ALA A 41 2.27 -12.57 16.48
C ALA A 41 2.30 -12.74 18.01
N ALA A 42 1.52 -13.69 18.54
CA ALA A 42 1.53 -14.03 19.96
C ALA A 42 2.88 -14.61 20.41
N GLU A 43 3.46 -15.53 19.64
CA GLU A 43 4.76 -16.16 19.93
C GLU A 43 5.90 -15.12 20.02
N VAL A 44 5.88 -14.10 19.16
CA VAL A 44 6.89 -13.03 19.15
C VAL A 44 6.54 -11.83 20.04
N GLY A 45 5.47 -11.95 20.85
CA GLY A 45 5.09 -10.99 21.89
C GLY A 45 4.47 -9.69 21.38
N LEU A 46 3.77 -9.70 20.24
CA LEU A 46 3.07 -8.51 19.74
C LEU A 46 1.71 -8.32 20.40
N GLU A 47 1.33 -7.07 20.59
CA GLU A 47 0.03 -6.72 21.19
C GLU A 47 -1.13 -7.17 20.28
N GLN A 48 -1.98 -8.02 20.84
CA GLN A 48 -3.25 -8.41 20.26
C GLN A 48 -4.41 -7.64 20.91
N VAL A 49 -5.42 -7.31 20.12
CA VAL A 49 -6.59 -6.52 20.49
C VAL A 49 -7.86 -7.21 20.02
N ASP A 50 -8.97 -6.96 20.70
CA ASP A 50 -10.30 -7.31 20.17
C ASP A 50 -10.51 -6.60 18.82
N PRO A 51 -11.01 -7.27 17.77
CA PRO A 51 -11.26 -6.65 16.47
C PRO A 51 -12.11 -5.37 16.51
N LYS A 52 -12.95 -5.18 17.54
CA LYS A 52 -13.69 -3.92 17.80
C LYS A 52 -12.78 -2.71 17.95
N TYR A 53 -11.50 -2.89 18.28
CA TYR A 53 -10.50 -1.83 18.29
C TYR A 53 -10.42 -1.10 16.94
N PHE A 54 -10.57 -1.81 15.82
CA PHE A 54 -10.51 -1.23 14.47
C PHE A 54 -11.86 -0.67 13.97
N TYR A 55 -12.93 -0.86 14.75
CA TYR A 55 -14.25 -0.36 14.40
C TYR A 55 -14.27 1.16 14.43
N THR A 56 -14.90 1.76 13.42
CA THR A 56 -15.32 3.15 13.47
C THR A 56 -16.72 3.27 12.91
N GLU A 57 -17.56 4.08 13.55
CA GLU A 57 -18.93 4.33 13.10
C GLU A 57 -18.96 4.84 11.64
N ARG A 58 -17.99 5.68 11.26
CA ARG A 58 -17.84 6.18 9.89
C ARG A 58 -17.69 5.05 8.86
N ARG A 59 -16.82 4.07 9.12
CA ARG A 59 -16.59 2.93 8.21
C ARG A 59 -17.76 1.95 8.22
N TRP A 60 -18.39 1.75 9.38
CA TRP A 60 -19.61 0.96 9.49
C TRP A 60 -20.74 1.54 8.65
N ASN A 61 -21.01 2.84 8.78
CA ASN A 61 -22.04 3.51 7.99
C ASN A 61 -21.76 3.45 6.48
N SER A 62 -20.48 3.46 6.06
CA SER A 62 -20.12 3.23 4.66
C SER A 62 -20.49 1.83 4.18
N LEU A 63 -20.25 0.80 4.99
CA LEU A 63 -20.67 -0.56 4.68
C LEU A 63 -22.21 -0.66 4.57
N GLN A 64 -22.93 -0.09 5.53
CA GLN A 64 -24.41 -0.13 5.52
C GLN A 64 -25.01 0.53 4.28
N ARG A 65 -24.44 1.64 3.79
CA ARG A 65 -24.88 2.28 2.54
C ARG A 65 -24.67 1.39 1.31
N ILE A 66 -23.51 0.72 1.23
CA ILE A 66 -23.21 -0.20 0.12
C ILE A 66 -24.19 -1.37 0.13
N LEU A 67 -24.39 -2.02 1.28
CA LEU A 67 -25.30 -3.16 1.40
C LEU A 67 -26.74 -2.80 1.03
N LYS A 68 -27.24 -1.64 1.48
CA LYS A 68 -28.59 -1.15 1.15
C LYS A 68 -28.78 -0.93 -0.36
N LYS A 69 -27.76 -0.45 -1.06
CA LYS A 69 -27.82 -0.27 -2.51
C LYS A 69 -27.74 -1.58 -3.28
N GLU A 70 -26.88 -2.50 -2.83
CA GLU A 70 -26.80 -3.85 -3.41
C GLU A 70 -28.13 -4.60 -3.27
N GLU A 71 -28.78 -4.51 -2.10
CA GLU A 71 -30.11 -5.09 -1.86
C GLU A 71 -31.19 -4.46 -2.76
N ALA A 72 -31.10 -3.15 -3.01
CA ALA A 72 -32.02 -2.43 -3.89
C ALA A 72 -31.66 -2.54 -5.39
N GLU A 73 -30.65 -3.33 -5.76
CA GLU A 73 -30.11 -3.44 -7.12
C GLU A 73 -29.75 -2.08 -7.75
N LEU A 74 -29.36 -1.11 -6.93
CA LEU A 74 -28.96 0.23 -7.36
C LEU A 74 -27.46 0.28 -7.64
N GLU A 75 -27.08 1.05 -8.66
CA GLU A 75 -25.68 1.31 -8.94
C GLU A 75 -25.00 2.04 -7.78
N LEU A 76 -23.82 1.55 -7.40
CA LEU A 76 -22.93 2.23 -6.47
C LEU A 76 -22.34 3.44 -7.17
N THR A 77 -22.56 4.61 -6.59
CA THR A 77 -21.92 5.83 -7.03
C THR A 77 -20.58 5.99 -6.36
N ALA A 78 -19.82 6.88 -6.97
CA ALA A 78 -18.61 7.46 -6.47
C ALA A 78 -18.68 7.97 -5.01
N ASP A 79 -19.86 8.33 -4.50
CA ASP A 79 -20.03 8.86 -3.15
C ASP A 79 -20.41 7.78 -2.11
N ASP A 80 -20.91 6.63 -2.58
CA ASP A 80 -21.26 5.50 -1.71
C ASP A 80 -20.03 4.71 -1.28
N VAL A 81 -19.12 4.52 -2.24
CA VAL A 81 -17.81 3.92 -2.02
C VAL A 81 -16.92 5.03 -1.52
N ASP A 82 -16.46 4.98 -0.27
CA ASP A 82 -15.47 5.96 0.22
C ASP A 82 -14.24 5.88 -0.69
N LYS A 83 -14.15 6.79 -1.67
CA LYS A 83 -13.06 6.89 -2.66
C LYS A 83 -11.69 7.02 -2.00
N LYS A 84 -11.66 7.36 -0.72
CA LYS A 84 -10.47 7.36 0.12
C LYS A 84 -10.06 5.92 0.38
N GLN A 85 -9.32 5.38 -0.60
CA GLN A 85 -8.48 4.20 -0.48
C GLN A 85 -7.82 4.20 0.92
N GLY A 86 -8.19 3.23 1.76
CA GLY A 86 -7.77 3.17 3.17
C GLY A 86 -6.33 2.70 3.39
N THR A 87 -5.56 2.56 2.30
CA THR A 87 -4.17 2.13 2.33
C THR A 87 -3.27 3.29 2.71
N VAL A 88 -2.33 3.03 3.61
CA VAL A 88 -1.27 3.95 4.01
C VAL A 88 0.07 3.29 3.74
N GLY A 89 1.11 4.09 3.53
CA GLY A 89 2.46 3.58 3.50
C GLY A 89 3.50 4.67 3.41
N CYS A 90 4.76 4.23 3.43
CA CYS A 90 5.92 5.09 3.59
C CYS A 90 7.12 4.48 2.87
N VAL A 91 7.99 5.37 2.37
CA VAL A 91 9.31 5.01 1.86
C VAL A 91 10.33 5.96 2.51
N ALA A 92 11.46 5.41 2.95
CA ALA A 92 12.52 6.17 3.59
C ALA A 92 13.90 5.76 3.06
N LEU A 93 14.81 6.72 3.03
CA LEU A 93 16.24 6.56 2.74
C LEU A 93 17.01 6.99 3.98
N ASP A 94 17.83 6.11 4.53
CA ASP A 94 18.66 6.41 5.70
C ASP A 94 20.01 7.03 5.33
N LYS A 95 20.75 7.50 6.35
CA LYS A 95 22.09 8.11 6.18
C LYS A 95 23.17 7.15 5.66
N ASN A 96 22.91 5.84 5.69
CA ASN A 96 23.82 4.81 5.20
C ASN A 96 23.49 4.42 3.74
N GLY A 97 22.47 5.05 3.14
CA GLY A 97 22.03 4.74 1.77
C GLY A 97 21.06 3.56 1.69
N ASN A 98 20.47 3.11 2.80
CA ASN A 98 19.48 2.04 2.79
C ASN A 98 18.08 2.58 2.53
N ILE A 99 17.36 1.88 1.66
CA ILE A 99 15.97 2.16 1.34
C ILE A 99 15.07 1.13 2.00
N ALA A 100 14.00 1.61 2.64
CA ALA A 100 12.94 0.77 3.17
C ALA A 100 11.58 1.29 2.70
N ALA A 101 10.64 0.37 2.45
CA ALA A 101 9.26 0.69 2.12
C ALA A 101 8.32 -0.17 2.98
N GLY A 102 7.16 0.37 3.33
CA GLY A 102 6.13 -0.36 4.07
C GLY A 102 4.74 0.16 3.74
N THR A 103 3.81 -0.77 3.52
CA THR A 103 2.41 -0.48 3.17
C THR A 103 1.47 -1.29 4.07
N SER A 104 0.38 -0.68 4.52
CA SER A 104 -0.63 -1.33 5.37
C SER A 104 -2.04 -0.88 4.99
N THR A 105 -3.00 -1.80 5.05
CA THR A 105 -4.38 -1.53 4.64
C THR A 105 -5.39 -2.40 5.38
N GLY A 106 -6.61 -1.88 5.56
CA GLY A 106 -7.79 -2.71 5.90
C GLY A 106 -8.37 -3.44 4.68
N GLY A 107 -7.95 -3.05 3.48
CA GLY A 107 -8.49 -3.51 2.20
C GLY A 107 -9.66 -2.65 1.74
N MET A 108 -10.64 -3.29 1.10
CA MET A 108 -11.82 -2.64 0.56
C MET A 108 -13.03 -2.83 1.47
N THR A 109 -13.89 -1.81 1.54
CA THR A 109 -15.23 -1.97 2.13
C THR A 109 -16.00 -3.02 1.34
N ASN A 110 -16.77 -3.87 2.04
CA ASN A 110 -17.53 -4.98 1.45
C ASN A 110 -16.69 -6.02 0.68
N LYS A 111 -15.41 -6.20 1.04
CA LYS A 111 -14.56 -7.23 0.43
C LYS A 111 -15.12 -8.64 0.69
N ARG A 112 -15.16 -9.49 -0.34
CA ARG A 112 -15.61 -10.90 -0.25
C ARG A 112 -14.48 -11.85 0.13
N TYR A 113 -14.83 -12.97 0.78
CA TYR A 113 -14.00 -14.19 0.94
C TYR A 113 -12.52 -13.96 1.30
N ASN A 114 -12.23 -13.03 2.22
CA ASN A 114 -10.86 -12.66 2.60
C ASN A 114 -9.99 -12.16 1.42
N ARG A 115 -10.60 -11.47 0.44
CA ARG A 115 -9.90 -10.84 -0.70
C ARG A 115 -8.66 -10.09 -0.21
N ILE A 116 -7.55 -10.36 -0.89
CA ILE A 116 -6.23 -9.81 -0.62
C ILE A 116 -5.89 -8.80 -1.72
N GLY A 117 -5.53 -7.58 -1.32
CA GLY A 117 -5.06 -6.53 -2.23
C GLY A 117 -3.55 -6.56 -2.43
N ASP A 118 -3.03 -5.51 -3.03
CA ASP A 118 -1.62 -5.34 -3.40
C ASP A 118 -0.68 -5.09 -2.23
N SER A 119 -1.15 -4.46 -1.15
CA SER A 119 -0.30 -3.98 -0.05
C SER A 119 0.66 -5.04 0.54
N PRO A 120 0.22 -6.28 0.84
CA PRO A 120 1.11 -7.32 1.35
C PRO A 120 1.86 -8.09 0.25
N VAL A 121 1.58 -7.84 -1.02
CA VAL A 121 2.23 -8.54 -2.14
C VAL A 121 3.49 -7.77 -2.54
N ILE A 122 4.65 -8.34 -2.22
CA ILE A 122 5.96 -7.75 -2.53
C ILE A 122 6.10 -7.59 -4.06
N GLY A 123 6.47 -6.39 -4.48
CA GLY A 123 6.55 -6.01 -5.90
C GLY A 123 5.23 -5.52 -6.50
N ALA A 124 4.09 -5.70 -5.85
CA ALA A 124 2.83 -5.08 -6.26
C ALA A 124 2.60 -3.77 -5.52
N GLY A 125 2.32 -3.85 -4.21
CA GLY A 125 2.02 -2.69 -3.37
C GLY A 125 3.21 -2.15 -2.59
N THR A 126 4.21 -2.99 -2.33
CA THR A 126 5.42 -2.62 -1.55
C THR A 126 6.66 -3.19 -2.21
N PHE A 127 7.68 -2.36 -2.43
CA PHE A 127 8.97 -2.81 -2.93
C PHE A 127 10.09 -1.89 -2.46
N ALA A 128 11.30 -2.40 -2.25
CA ALA A 128 12.48 -1.60 -1.93
C ALA A 128 13.76 -2.27 -2.44
N ASP A 129 14.59 -1.48 -3.11
CA ASP A 129 15.93 -1.88 -3.52
C ASP A 129 16.89 -0.67 -3.44
N ASN A 130 18.02 -0.85 -2.75
CA ASN A 130 19.05 0.18 -2.60
C ASN A 130 19.69 0.61 -3.94
N LEU A 131 19.63 -0.23 -4.98
CA LEU A 131 20.18 0.09 -6.29
C LEU A 131 19.26 1.00 -7.11
N THR A 132 17.97 1.02 -6.81
CA THR A 132 16.95 1.78 -7.54
C THR A 132 16.13 2.66 -6.59
N CYS A 133 15.01 2.15 -6.10
CA CYS A 133 14.03 2.90 -5.34
C CYS A 133 13.21 2.04 -4.38
N GLY A 134 12.55 2.72 -3.45
CA GLY A 134 11.48 2.18 -2.65
C GLY A 134 10.14 2.73 -3.13
N VAL A 135 9.11 1.91 -3.07
CA VAL A 135 7.77 2.21 -3.55
C VAL A 135 6.74 1.67 -2.56
N SER A 136 5.78 2.53 -2.21
CA SER A 136 4.57 2.18 -1.49
C SER A 136 3.37 2.62 -2.31
N ALA A 137 2.43 1.72 -2.55
CA ALA A 137 1.27 1.96 -3.40
C ALA A 137 -0.04 2.11 -2.64
N THR A 138 -1.01 2.74 -3.30
CA THR A 138 -2.41 2.80 -2.86
C THR A 138 -3.30 2.83 -4.10
N GLY A 139 -4.37 2.03 -4.14
CA GLY A 139 -5.17 1.91 -5.35
C GLY A 139 -6.00 0.65 -5.44
N HIS A 140 -6.58 0.45 -6.63
CA HIS A 140 -7.34 -0.75 -6.95
C HIS A 140 -6.40 -1.97 -7.03
N GLY A 141 -6.25 -2.66 -5.91
CA GLY A 141 -5.22 -3.69 -5.70
C GLY A 141 -5.10 -4.77 -6.79
N GLU A 142 -6.20 -5.19 -7.42
CA GLU A 142 -6.18 -6.17 -8.53
C GLU A 142 -5.28 -5.70 -9.68
N PHE A 143 -5.33 -4.40 -10.03
CA PHE A 143 -4.47 -3.85 -11.07
C PHE A 143 -3.01 -3.78 -10.59
N PHE A 144 -2.78 -3.35 -9.37
CA PHE A 144 -1.43 -3.23 -8.82
C PHE A 144 -0.73 -4.60 -8.71
N ILE A 145 -1.46 -5.66 -8.41
CA ILE A 145 -0.97 -7.04 -8.45
C ILE A 145 -0.70 -7.48 -9.89
N ARG A 146 -1.69 -7.38 -10.78
CA ARG A 146 -1.60 -7.89 -12.16
C ARG A 146 -0.50 -7.22 -12.98
N PHE A 147 -0.18 -5.97 -12.65
CA PHE A 147 0.84 -5.17 -13.33
C PHE A 147 2.11 -4.97 -12.50
N THR A 148 2.23 -5.63 -11.34
CA THR A 148 3.41 -5.60 -10.46
C THR A 148 3.96 -4.18 -10.27
N VAL A 149 3.07 -3.22 -9.99
CA VAL A 149 3.34 -1.79 -10.16
C VAL A 149 4.62 -1.33 -9.44
N ALA A 150 4.81 -1.71 -8.18
CA ALA A 150 5.99 -1.30 -7.42
C ALA A 150 7.30 -1.86 -8.01
N ARG A 151 7.32 -3.14 -8.39
CA ARG A 151 8.50 -3.77 -9.02
C ARG A 151 8.75 -3.23 -10.42
N ASP A 152 7.71 -2.93 -11.18
CA ASP A 152 7.79 -2.45 -12.57
C ASP A 152 8.43 -1.05 -12.62
N ILE A 153 8.12 -0.17 -11.66
CA ILE A 153 8.81 1.12 -11.48
C ILE A 153 10.31 0.89 -11.26
N SER A 154 10.68 0.00 -10.33
CA SER A 154 12.08 -0.35 -10.10
C SER A 154 12.73 -0.97 -11.34
N ALA A 155 12.01 -1.83 -12.09
CA ALA A 155 12.52 -2.52 -13.28
C ALA A 155 12.81 -1.54 -14.41
N MET A 156 11.96 -0.55 -14.61
CA MET A 156 12.19 0.51 -15.59
C MET A 156 13.45 1.31 -15.25
N MET A 157 13.69 1.62 -13.97
CA MET A 157 14.94 2.27 -13.57
C MET A 157 16.15 1.36 -13.79
N GLU A 158 16.05 0.11 -13.34
CA GLU A 158 17.13 -0.90 -13.38
C GLU A 158 17.55 -1.27 -14.82
N TYR A 159 16.57 -1.57 -15.67
CA TYR A 159 16.81 -2.12 -17.02
C TYR A 159 16.68 -1.09 -18.12
N GLY A 160 15.81 -0.10 -17.93
CA GLY A 160 15.51 0.93 -18.93
C GLY A 160 16.26 2.24 -18.72
N GLY A 161 16.96 2.41 -17.58
CA GLY A 161 17.69 3.64 -17.27
C GLY A 161 16.79 4.86 -17.03
N TYR A 162 15.50 4.67 -16.81
CA TYR A 162 14.56 5.75 -16.51
C TYR A 162 14.87 6.40 -15.16
N THR A 163 14.61 7.71 -15.04
CA THR A 163 14.54 8.35 -13.72
C THR A 163 13.33 7.86 -12.93
N LEU A 164 13.36 8.01 -11.60
CA LEU A 164 12.21 7.65 -10.76
C LEU A 164 10.92 8.33 -11.20
N LYS A 165 11.00 9.62 -11.54
CA LYS A 165 9.84 10.40 -11.98
C LYS A 165 9.28 9.84 -13.29
N GLU A 166 10.11 9.63 -14.31
CA GLU A 166 9.66 9.10 -15.59
C GLU A 166 9.04 7.70 -15.44
N ALA A 167 9.69 6.80 -14.71
CA ALA A 167 9.19 5.45 -14.49
C ALA A 167 7.84 5.46 -13.76
N SER A 168 7.75 6.17 -12.63
CA SER A 168 6.52 6.23 -11.83
C SER A 168 5.36 6.93 -12.55
N GLU A 169 5.61 8.02 -13.29
CA GLU A 169 4.61 8.70 -14.11
C GLU A 169 4.08 7.80 -15.23
N LYS A 170 4.98 7.13 -15.98
CA LYS A 170 4.61 6.24 -17.07
C LYS A 170 3.79 5.04 -16.58
N ILE A 171 4.12 4.49 -15.41
CA ILE A 171 3.34 3.38 -14.84
C ILE A 171 1.96 3.87 -14.36
N ILE A 172 1.90 4.93 -13.56
CA ILE A 172 0.66 5.35 -12.90
C ILE A 172 -0.30 6.10 -13.84
N ASN A 173 0.22 7.03 -14.65
CA ASN A 173 -0.60 7.93 -15.46
C ASN A 173 -0.77 7.49 -16.91
N GLU A 174 -0.02 6.48 -17.38
CA GLU A 174 -0.21 5.88 -18.72
C GLU A 174 -0.64 4.42 -18.62
N LYS A 175 0.28 3.51 -18.24
CA LYS A 175 0.04 2.05 -18.30
C LYS A 175 -1.15 1.62 -17.44
N LEU A 176 -1.25 2.13 -16.22
CA LEU A 176 -2.34 1.77 -15.31
C LEU A 176 -3.68 2.35 -15.77
N VAL A 177 -3.68 3.59 -16.28
CA VAL A 177 -4.87 4.27 -16.83
C VAL A 177 -5.41 3.53 -18.05
N GLU A 178 -4.55 3.13 -18.98
CA GLU A 178 -4.92 2.37 -20.19
C GLU A 178 -5.65 1.07 -19.85
N LYS A 179 -5.34 0.48 -18.68
CA LYS A 179 -5.97 -0.75 -18.21
C LYS A 179 -7.20 -0.51 -17.35
N GLY A 180 -7.56 0.74 -17.07
CA GLY A 180 -8.68 1.12 -16.20
C GLY A 180 -8.36 1.03 -14.70
N GLY A 181 -7.09 0.91 -14.34
CA GLY A 181 -6.64 0.91 -12.96
C GLY A 181 -6.55 2.32 -12.38
N THR A 182 -6.94 2.47 -11.11
CA THR A 182 -6.85 3.75 -10.39
C THR A 182 -6.03 3.63 -9.12
N GLY A 183 -5.22 4.65 -8.83
CA GLY A 183 -4.37 4.71 -7.64
C GLY A 183 -3.21 5.68 -7.78
N GLY A 184 -2.20 5.49 -6.94
CA GLY A 184 -0.95 6.22 -6.95
C GLY A 184 0.11 5.53 -6.10
N VAL A 185 1.30 6.13 -6.09
CA VAL A 185 2.42 5.65 -5.27
C VAL A 185 3.09 6.82 -4.57
N VAL A 186 3.78 6.52 -3.48
CA VAL A 186 4.90 7.35 -2.99
C VAL A 186 6.18 6.56 -3.21
N ALA A 187 7.19 7.20 -3.75
CA ALA A 187 8.46 6.57 -4.09
C ALA A 187 9.65 7.48 -3.83
N LEU A 188 10.78 6.85 -3.51
CA LEU A 188 12.05 7.51 -3.17
C LEU A 188 13.20 6.69 -3.75
N ASP A 189 14.11 7.33 -4.48
CA ASP A 189 15.28 6.64 -5.05
C ASP A 189 16.54 6.77 -4.17
N ARG A 190 17.59 6.04 -4.55
CA ARG A 190 18.90 6.04 -3.88
C ARG A 190 19.62 7.39 -3.86
N TYR A 191 19.17 8.36 -4.66
CA TYR A 191 19.71 9.72 -4.71
C TYR A 191 18.86 10.70 -3.87
N GLY A 192 17.80 10.21 -3.24
CA GLY A 192 16.87 11.03 -2.48
C GLY A 192 15.87 11.80 -3.34
N ASN A 193 15.69 11.45 -4.62
CA ASN A 193 14.62 12.00 -5.44
C ASN A 193 13.29 11.38 -5.01
N ILE A 194 12.25 12.21 -4.96
CA ILE A 194 10.91 11.82 -4.50
C ILE A 194 9.95 11.93 -5.68
N SER A 195 9.11 10.92 -5.85
CA SER A 195 8.02 10.93 -6.82
C SER A 195 6.74 10.44 -6.17
N MET A 196 5.62 11.12 -6.41
CA MET A 196 4.32 10.74 -5.83
C MET A 196 3.15 10.83 -6.84
N PRO A 197 3.23 10.19 -8.02
CA PRO A 197 2.18 10.28 -9.03
C PRO A 197 0.91 9.55 -8.58
N PHE A 198 -0.24 10.08 -8.99
CA PHE A 198 -1.55 9.49 -8.78
C PHE A 198 -2.49 9.89 -9.92
N ASN A 199 -3.35 8.95 -10.31
CA ASN A 199 -4.36 9.14 -11.35
C ASN A 199 -5.79 9.26 -10.78
N THR A 200 -5.93 9.20 -9.45
CA THR A 200 -7.18 9.47 -8.72
C THR A 200 -7.48 10.98 -8.64
N LEU A 201 -8.66 11.34 -8.11
CA LEU A 201 -9.02 12.75 -7.83
C LEU A 201 -8.07 13.41 -6.83
N GLY A 202 -7.57 12.64 -5.87
CA GLY A 202 -6.60 13.07 -4.87
C GLY A 202 -5.93 11.88 -4.19
N MET A 203 -4.79 12.15 -3.58
CA MET A 203 -4.00 11.21 -2.79
C MET A 203 -3.36 11.97 -1.62
N TYR A 204 -3.76 11.61 -0.40
CA TYR A 204 -3.13 12.11 0.83
C TYR A 204 -1.66 11.71 0.82
N ARG A 205 -0.78 12.70 0.75
CA ARG A 205 0.67 12.47 0.63
C ARG A 205 1.46 13.59 1.26
N GLY A 206 2.70 13.28 1.57
CA GLY A 206 3.66 14.26 2.03
C GLY A 206 5.05 13.67 2.05
N TRP A 207 6.05 14.54 2.15
CA TRP A 207 7.44 14.14 2.31
C TRP A 207 8.18 15.14 3.18
N ARG A 208 9.34 14.70 3.67
CA ARG A 208 10.25 15.52 4.44
C ARG A 208 11.70 15.24 4.06
N LYS A 209 12.46 16.30 3.91
CA LYS A 209 13.93 16.34 3.77
C LYS A 209 14.50 17.26 4.86
N PRO A 210 15.83 17.30 5.07
CA PRO A 210 16.43 18.29 5.94
C PRO A 210 16.03 19.72 5.52
N GLY A 211 15.34 20.46 6.39
CA GLY A 211 14.91 21.83 6.12
C GLY A 211 13.69 22.00 5.20
N GLU A 212 13.19 20.93 4.58
CA GLU A 212 12.11 21.01 3.59
C GLU A 212 11.01 19.98 3.87
N GLN A 213 9.77 20.34 3.60
CA GLN A 213 8.64 19.45 3.71
C GLN A 213 7.54 19.83 2.74
N TYR A 214 6.67 18.87 2.45
CA TYR A 214 5.50 19.07 1.60
C TYR A 214 4.35 18.21 2.10
N VAL A 215 3.14 18.73 1.97
CA VAL A 215 1.89 18.00 2.20
C VAL A 215 0.92 18.39 1.09
N GLY A 216 0.22 17.42 0.52
CA GLY A 216 -0.75 17.64 -0.54
C GLY A 216 -1.82 16.57 -0.58
N ILE A 217 -2.94 16.90 -1.20
CA ILE A 217 -4.08 16.01 -1.40
C ILE A 217 -4.44 16.01 -2.89
N TYR A 218 -4.60 17.19 -3.49
CA TYR A 218 -5.07 17.32 -4.87
C TYR A 218 -3.92 17.54 -5.85
N LYS A 219 -4.26 17.59 -7.15
CA LYS A 219 -3.32 17.91 -8.22
C LYS A 219 -3.06 19.42 -8.24
N GLY A 220 -1.81 19.81 -8.50
CA GLY A 220 -1.42 21.22 -8.62
C GLY A 220 -1.13 21.95 -7.30
N GLU A 221 -1.14 21.23 -6.17
CA GLU A 221 -0.69 21.72 -4.85
C GLU A 221 0.82 21.53 -4.66
#